data_AF-A0A7S3U3B4-F1
#
_entry.id   AF-A0A7S3U3B4-F1
#
_cell.length_a   1.000
_cell.length_b   1.000
_cell.length_c   1.000
_cell.angle_alpha   90.00
_cell.angle_beta   90.00
_cell.angle_gamma   90.00
#
_symmetry.space_group_name_H-M   'P 1'
#
loop_
_entity.id
_entity.type
_entity.pdbx_description
1 polymer ?
#
loop_
_entity_poly.entity_id
_entity_poly.type
_entity_poly.pdbx_seq_one_letter_code
_entity_poly.pdbx_strand_id
1 'polypeptide(L)'
;SAASAAAQRAVDEKRRDPKDQVSPSFHTQLTKLAERLGAAEATVNGLKRCTQEAEGNCKLLQAQKAELAALAAKVDEVELLTLPLGDERPSDEVSEAQESKAASVLLVQDTVEGFQQRAEALADNPHGAMKLAMGRLLPGVAKLRERLRAARAGNRAVERALCRVLMRQGKPKLEPAQAAMAKAEQAEGPFLKGIEILEPALHQATVAACEAAATEARKVMAKARTTLE
;
A
#
# COMPACT_ATOMS: atom_id res chain seq x y z
N SER A 1 31.43 -5.32 23.25
CA SER A 1 31.34 -4.21 24.25
C SER A 1 32.76 -3.78 24.59
N ALA A 2 33.01 -2.63 25.24
CA ALA A 2 34.38 -2.25 25.61
C ALA A 2 35.09 -3.35 26.43
N ALA A 3 34.35 -4.03 27.30
CA ALA A 3 34.84 -5.17 28.08
C ALA A 3 35.16 -6.42 27.25
N SER A 4 34.32 -6.79 26.26
CA SER A 4 34.61 -7.97 25.41
C SER A 4 35.79 -7.72 24.47
N ALA A 5 35.90 -6.50 23.92
CA ALA A 5 37.04 -6.11 23.10
C ALA A 5 38.36 -6.09 23.89
N ALA A 6 38.33 -5.65 25.16
CA ALA A 6 39.50 -5.71 26.04
C ALA A 6 39.90 -7.16 26.36
N ALA A 7 38.92 -8.04 26.58
CA ALA A 7 39.17 -9.45 26.84
C ALA A 7 39.66 -10.20 25.59
N GLN A 8 39.16 -9.86 24.39
CA GLN A 8 39.68 -10.38 23.11
C GLN A 8 41.15 -10.00 22.93
N ARG A 9 41.48 -8.72 23.17
CA ARG A 9 42.87 -8.23 23.09
C ARG A 9 43.79 -8.94 24.07
N ALA A 10 43.35 -9.15 25.32
CA ALA A 10 44.13 -9.87 26.32
C ALA A 10 44.37 -11.34 25.95
N VAL A 11 43.37 -12.01 25.35
CA VAL A 11 43.52 -13.39 24.87
C VAL A 11 44.44 -13.45 23.64
N ASP A 12 44.31 -12.51 22.71
CA ASP A 12 45.16 -12.43 21.51
C ASP A 12 46.62 -12.10 21.87
N GLU A 13 46.85 -11.23 22.84
CA GLU A 13 48.17 -10.89 23.36
C GLU A 13 48.84 -12.13 24.00
N LYS A 14 48.09 -12.89 24.80
CA LYS A 14 48.57 -14.16 25.39
C LYS A 14 48.79 -15.27 24.37
N ARG A 15 48.02 -15.29 23.27
CA ARG A 15 48.20 -16.25 22.18
C ARG A 15 49.46 -16.00 21.35
N ARG A 16 49.93 -14.75 21.33
CA ARG A 16 51.14 -14.31 20.62
C ARG A 16 52.42 -14.45 21.45
N ASP A 17 52.32 -14.67 22.77
CA ASP A 17 53.48 -14.85 23.64
C ASP A 17 54.17 -16.19 23.35
N PRO A 18 55.46 -16.21 22.94
CA PRO A 18 56.17 -17.45 22.63
C PRO A 18 56.32 -18.38 23.83
N LYS A 19 56.27 -17.88 25.07
CA LYS A 19 56.35 -18.72 26.28
C LYS A 19 55.09 -19.59 26.46
N ASP A 20 53.95 -19.02 26.09
CA ASP A 20 52.63 -19.62 26.23
C ASP A 20 52.32 -20.62 25.11
N GLN A 21 53.09 -20.58 24.01
CA GLN A 21 53.02 -21.54 22.89
C GLN A 21 53.75 -22.86 23.17
N VAL A 22 54.70 -22.88 24.11
CA VAL A 22 55.49 -24.08 24.44
C VAL A 22 54.67 -25.12 25.20
N SER A 23 53.61 -24.69 25.90
CA SER A 23 52.72 -25.59 26.66
C SER A 23 51.44 -25.91 25.86
N PRO A 24 51.27 -27.15 25.36
CA PRO A 24 50.10 -27.55 24.58
C PRO A 24 48.79 -27.39 25.36
N SER A 25 48.82 -27.62 26.67
CA SER A 25 47.64 -27.51 27.54
C SER A 25 47.17 -26.05 27.68
N PHE A 26 48.11 -25.10 27.79
CA PHE A 26 47.79 -23.68 27.91
C PHE A 26 47.26 -23.11 26.59
N HIS A 27 47.89 -23.46 25.46
CA HIS A 27 47.40 -23.06 24.13
C HIS A 27 45.98 -23.57 23.85
N THR A 28 45.68 -24.81 24.25
CA THR A 28 44.33 -25.40 24.10
C THR A 28 43.30 -24.65 24.96
N GLN A 29 43.67 -24.22 26.17
CA GLN A 29 42.79 -23.44 27.04
C GLN A 29 42.54 -22.03 26.49
N LEU A 30 43.56 -21.36 25.96
CA LEU A 30 43.42 -20.04 25.32
C LEU A 30 42.50 -20.10 24.10
N THR A 31 42.63 -21.14 23.27
CA THR A 31 41.76 -21.34 22.10
C THR A 31 40.31 -21.54 22.52
N LYS A 32 40.05 -22.39 23.53
CA LYS A 32 38.70 -22.59 24.10
C LYS A 32 38.12 -21.30 24.69
N LEU A 33 38.94 -20.48 25.34
CA LEU A 33 38.50 -19.18 25.86
C LEU A 33 38.14 -18.22 24.72
N ALA A 34 38.96 -18.14 23.67
CA ALA A 34 38.67 -17.31 22.51
C ALA A 34 37.36 -17.73 21.81
N GLU A 35 37.12 -19.03 21.65
CA GLU A 35 35.87 -19.56 21.09
C GLU A 35 34.65 -19.20 21.95
N ARG A 36 34.75 -19.38 23.27
CA ARG A 36 33.67 -19.01 24.21
C ARG A 36 33.41 -17.51 24.20
N LEU A 37 34.45 -16.70 24.08
CA LEU A 37 34.33 -15.24 24.00
C LEU A 37 33.68 -14.82 22.68
N GLY A 38 34.09 -15.40 21.54
CA GLY A 38 33.46 -15.17 20.25
C GLY A 38 31.98 -15.59 20.22
N ALA A 39 31.64 -16.74 20.82
CA ALA A 39 30.26 -17.17 20.97
C ALA A 39 29.45 -16.20 21.85
N ALA A 40 30.00 -15.77 22.99
CA ALA A 40 29.36 -14.78 23.85
C ALA A 40 29.17 -13.43 23.14
N GLU A 41 30.15 -12.94 22.39
CA GLU A 41 30.02 -11.72 21.59
C GLU A 41 28.94 -11.84 20.50
N ALA A 42 28.89 -12.98 19.81
CA ALA A 42 27.85 -13.26 18.81
C ALA A 42 26.46 -13.23 19.45
N THR A 43 26.27 -13.85 20.62
CA THR A 43 24.97 -13.81 21.34
C THR A 43 24.61 -12.39 21.78
N VAL A 44 25.54 -11.63 22.36
CA VAL A 44 25.28 -10.24 22.77
C VAL A 44 24.95 -9.35 21.58
N ASN A 45 25.65 -9.51 20.45
CA ASN A 45 25.36 -8.76 19.24
C ASN A 45 24.00 -9.16 18.64
N GLY A 46 23.64 -10.44 18.68
CA GLY A 46 22.31 -10.92 18.31
C GLY A 46 21.22 -10.27 19.17
N LEU A 47 21.37 -10.31 20.51
CA LEU A 47 20.44 -9.68 21.44
C LEU A 47 20.31 -8.18 21.20
N LYS A 48 21.41 -7.47 20.93
CA LYS A 48 21.38 -6.04 20.61
C LYS A 48 20.58 -5.73 19.34
N ARG A 49 20.76 -6.53 18.28
CA ARG A 49 19.96 -6.37 17.06
C ARG A 49 18.48 -6.60 17.35
N CYS A 50 18.15 -7.68 18.06
CA CYS A 50 16.76 -7.96 18.46
C CYS A 50 16.16 -6.83 19.30
N THR A 51 16.92 -6.22 20.23
CA THR A 51 16.43 -5.08 21.01
C THR A 51 16.20 -3.85 20.13
N GLN A 52 17.09 -3.55 19.19
CA GLN A 52 16.94 -2.41 18.28
C GLN A 52 15.72 -2.59 17.36
N GLU A 53 15.54 -3.79 16.81
CA GLU A 53 14.36 -4.14 16.01
C GLU A 53 13.08 -4.05 16.84
N ALA A 54 13.09 -4.55 18.08
CA ALA A 54 11.94 -4.47 18.99
C ALA A 54 11.57 -3.02 19.33
N GLU A 55 12.56 -2.15 19.59
CA GLU A 55 12.34 -0.73 19.82
C GLU A 55 11.74 -0.04 18.60
N GLY A 56 12.27 -0.31 17.40
CA GLY A 56 11.74 0.20 16.13
C GLY A 56 10.28 -0.23 15.92
N ASN A 57 10.02 -1.52 16.13
CA ASN A 57 8.67 -2.11 16.04
C ASN A 57 7.70 -1.51 17.06
N CYS A 58 8.15 -1.23 18.29
CA CYS A 58 7.32 -0.59 19.31
C CYS A 58 6.92 0.83 18.91
N LYS A 59 7.88 1.63 18.42
CA LYS A 59 7.62 3.00 17.93
C LYS A 59 6.67 2.98 16.73
N LEU A 60 6.88 2.07 15.78
CA LEU A 60 6.01 1.91 14.62
C LEU A 60 4.58 1.54 15.06
N LEU A 61 4.42 0.61 15.99
CA LEU A 61 3.11 0.22 16.50
C LEU A 61 2.40 1.38 17.21
N GLN A 62 3.13 2.19 17.98
CA GLN A 62 2.56 3.39 18.62
C GLN A 62 2.09 4.40 17.57
N ALA A 63 2.88 4.62 16.50
CA ALA A 63 2.47 5.48 15.40
C ALA A 63 1.21 4.96 14.71
N GLN A 64 1.13 3.65 14.42
CA GLN A 64 -0.06 3.03 13.82
C GLN A 64 -1.31 3.16 14.71
N LYS A 65 -1.16 3.05 16.04
CA LYS A 65 -2.27 3.28 16.99
C LYS A 65 -2.74 4.74 16.98
N ALA A 66 -1.81 5.69 16.97
CA ALA A 66 -2.14 7.10 16.93
C ALA A 66 -2.82 7.48 15.60
N GLU A 67 -2.33 6.93 14.50
CA GLU A 67 -2.94 7.11 13.17
C GLU A 67 -4.36 6.53 13.12
N LEU A 68 -4.59 5.34 13.68
CA LEU A 68 -5.94 4.76 13.78
C LEU A 68 -6.89 5.64 14.60
N ALA A 69 -6.41 6.21 15.71
CA ALA A 69 -7.21 7.13 16.53
C ALA A 69 -7.53 8.43 15.77
N ALA A 70 -6.59 8.97 15.00
CA ALA A 70 -6.81 10.13 14.15
C ALA A 70 -7.81 9.82 13.02
N LEU A 71 -7.74 8.63 12.42
CA LEU A 71 -8.72 8.17 11.43
C LEU A 71 -10.11 8.02 12.04
N ALA A 72 -10.21 7.50 13.27
CA ALA A 72 -11.48 7.42 13.98
C ALA A 72 -12.13 8.81 14.14
N ALA A 73 -11.36 9.82 14.54
CA ALA A 73 -11.86 11.19 14.66
C ALA A 73 -12.34 11.77 13.31
N LYS A 74 -11.63 11.49 12.21
CA LYS A 74 -12.08 11.90 10.86
C LYS A 74 -13.35 11.19 10.42
N VAL A 75 -13.52 9.92 10.77
CA VAL A 75 -14.75 9.17 10.51
C VAL A 75 -15.90 9.76 11.32
N ASP A 76 -15.69 10.12 12.59
CA ASP A 76 -16.69 10.78 13.43
C ASP A 76 -17.13 12.14 12.82
N GLU A 77 -16.18 12.93 12.30
CA GLU A 77 -16.46 14.19 11.61
C GLU A 77 -17.30 13.97 10.34
N VAL A 78 -16.91 12.99 9.50
CA VAL A 78 -17.66 12.67 8.28
C VAL A 78 -19.05 12.13 8.60
N GLU A 79 -19.20 11.30 9.62
CA GLU A 79 -20.51 10.85 10.10
C GLU A 79 -21.40 12.03 10.46
N LEU A 80 -20.88 13.00 11.21
CA LEU A 80 -21.62 14.21 11.57
C LEU A 80 -22.01 15.04 10.33
N LEU A 81 -21.08 15.22 9.39
CA LEU A 81 -21.32 16.00 8.16
C LEU A 81 -22.36 15.35 7.23
N THR A 82 -22.44 14.02 7.25
CA THR A 82 -23.32 13.22 6.39
C THR A 82 -24.69 12.93 7.02
N LEU A 83 -24.96 13.37 8.26
CA LEU A 83 -26.28 13.23 8.86
C LEU A 83 -27.35 13.92 7.98
N PRO A 84 -28.47 13.22 7.67
CA PRO A 84 -29.55 13.80 6.87
C PRO A 84 -30.28 14.88 7.68
N LEU A 85 -30.27 16.12 7.20
CA LEU A 85 -30.92 17.26 7.87
C LEU A 85 -32.43 17.40 7.56
N GLY A 86 -33.02 16.44 6.84
CA GLY A 86 -34.48 16.38 6.59
C GLY A 86 -35.04 17.38 5.58
N ASP A 87 -34.42 18.56 5.43
CA ASP A 87 -34.96 19.69 4.64
C ASP A 87 -34.13 20.04 3.39
N GLU A 88 -33.29 19.13 2.91
CA GLU A 88 -32.41 19.37 1.75
C GLU A 88 -33.20 19.41 0.43
N ARG A 89 -33.86 20.53 0.16
CA ARG A 89 -34.33 20.87 -1.19
C ARG A 89 -33.09 21.10 -2.07
N PRO A 90 -33.03 20.52 -3.28
CA PRO A 90 -31.91 20.72 -4.18
C PRO A 90 -31.90 22.18 -4.66
N SER A 91 -31.06 23.01 -4.05
CA SER A 91 -30.57 24.27 -4.61
C SER A 91 -29.11 24.08 -5.07
N ASP A 92 -28.62 24.98 -5.91
CA ASP A 92 -27.24 24.89 -6.43
C ASP A 92 -26.19 25.01 -5.31
N GLU A 93 -26.40 25.90 -4.35
CA GLU A 93 -25.54 26.05 -3.16
C GLU A 93 -25.53 24.77 -2.29
N VAL A 94 -26.68 24.12 -2.15
CA VAL A 94 -26.81 22.84 -1.43
C VAL A 94 -26.12 21.72 -2.21
N SER A 95 -26.12 21.78 -3.55
CA SER A 95 -25.45 20.80 -4.40
C SER A 95 -23.93 20.87 -4.26
N GLU A 96 -23.33 22.07 -4.25
CA GLU A 96 -21.88 22.21 -4.04
C GLU A 96 -21.45 21.77 -2.64
N ALA A 97 -22.24 22.12 -1.61
CA ALA A 97 -22.00 21.66 -0.25
C ALA A 97 -22.09 20.13 -0.14
N GLN A 98 -23.05 19.49 -0.81
CA GLN A 98 -23.17 18.03 -0.89
C GLN A 98 -22.00 17.39 -1.64
N GLU A 99 -21.51 18.00 -2.73
CA GLU A 99 -20.32 17.52 -3.44
C GLU A 99 -19.06 17.60 -2.57
N SER A 100 -18.89 18.67 -1.79
CA SER A 100 -17.79 18.80 -0.83
C SER A 100 -17.84 17.72 0.26
N LYS A 101 -19.03 17.47 0.82
CA LYS A 101 -19.26 16.36 1.78
C LYS A 101 -18.96 15.00 1.15
N ALA A 102 -19.40 14.77 -0.09
CA ALA A 102 -19.11 13.52 -0.80
C ALA A 102 -17.61 13.34 -1.06
N ALA A 103 -16.90 14.41 -1.39
CA ALA A 103 -15.45 14.38 -1.55
C ALA A 103 -14.71 14.06 -0.24
N SER A 104 -15.17 14.58 0.91
CA SER A 104 -14.58 14.25 2.21
C SER A 104 -14.81 12.80 2.60
N VAL A 105 -16.00 12.23 2.30
CA VAL A 105 -16.28 10.79 2.47
C VAL A 105 -15.30 9.94 1.67
N LEU A 106 -15.08 10.26 0.39
CA LEU A 106 -14.14 9.52 -0.46
C LEU A 106 -12.70 9.62 0.06
N LEU A 107 -12.26 10.83 0.43
CA LEU A 107 -10.92 11.03 0.98
C LEU A 107 -10.70 10.21 2.26
N VAL A 108 -11.67 10.22 3.18
CA VAL A 108 -11.57 9.42 4.41
C VAL A 108 -11.60 7.92 4.08
N GLN A 109 -12.43 7.48 3.14
CA GLN A 109 -12.45 6.10 2.67
C GLN A 109 -11.08 5.65 2.16
N ASP A 110 -10.47 6.43 1.25
CA ASP A 110 -9.15 6.14 0.69
C ASP A 110 -8.08 6.09 1.78
N THR A 111 -8.13 6.99 2.76
CA THR A 111 -7.17 6.98 3.88
C THR A 111 -7.33 5.77 4.79
N VAL A 112 -8.56 5.32 5.04
CA VAL A 112 -8.85 4.12 5.84
C VAL A 112 -8.43 2.86 5.08
N GLU A 113 -8.69 2.78 3.78
CA GLU A 113 -8.27 1.65 2.94
C GLU A 113 -6.75 1.58 2.79
N GLY A 114 -6.09 2.72 2.58
CA GLY A 114 -4.62 2.79 2.55
C GLY A 114 -4.00 2.41 3.89
N PHE A 115 -4.61 2.79 5.02
CA PHE A 115 -4.18 2.33 6.35
C PHE A 115 -4.39 0.82 6.50
N GLN A 116 -5.52 0.27 6.06
CA GLN A 116 -5.78 -1.16 6.11
C GLN A 116 -4.71 -1.96 5.35
N GLN A 117 -4.41 -1.58 4.11
CA GLN A 117 -3.40 -2.27 3.30
C GLN A 117 -2.02 -2.23 3.96
N ARG A 118 -1.62 -1.08 4.51
CA ARG A 118 -0.37 -0.97 5.30
C ARG A 118 -0.41 -1.86 6.53
N ALA A 119 -1.53 -1.89 7.23
CA ALA A 119 -1.69 -2.67 8.44
C ALA A 119 -1.68 -4.18 8.18
N GLU A 120 -2.26 -4.64 7.06
CA GLU A 120 -2.22 -6.02 6.58
C GLU A 120 -0.80 -6.43 6.19
N ALA A 121 -0.08 -5.59 5.44
CA ALA A 121 1.33 -5.85 5.11
C ALA A 121 2.21 -5.99 6.37
N LEU A 122 1.93 -5.20 7.42
CA LEU A 122 2.62 -5.31 8.70
C LEU A 122 2.14 -6.51 9.55
N ALA A 123 0.94 -7.03 9.31
CA ALA A 123 0.46 -8.24 9.96
C ALA A 123 1.17 -9.51 9.44
N ASP A 124 1.73 -9.45 8.23
CA ASP A 124 2.55 -10.52 7.65
C ASP A 124 4.04 -10.41 8.01
N ASN A 125 4.39 -9.53 8.95
CA ASN A 125 5.78 -9.35 9.39
C ASN A 125 6.34 -10.62 10.07
N PRO A 126 7.62 -10.99 9.83
CA PRO A 126 8.26 -12.17 10.43
C PRO A 126 8.33 -12.10 11.97
N HIS A 127 8.31 -10.90 12.56
CA HIS A 127 8.23 -10.75 14.01
C HIS A 127 6.81 -11.04 14.51
N GLY A 128 6.63 -12.18 15.17
CA GLY A 128 5.33 -12.62 15.71
C GLY A 128 4.64 -11.59 16.62
N ALA A 129 5.39 -10.78 17.35
CA ALA A 129 4.83 -9.71 18.19
C ALA A 129 4.14 -8.61 17.37
N MET A 130 4.73 -8.19 16.24
CA MET A 130 4.14 -7.19 15.35
C MET A 130 2.89 -7.77 14.68
N LYS A 131 2.98 -9.00 14.18
CA LYS A 131 1.84 -9.74 13.61
C LYS A 131 0.64 -9.77 14.55
N LEU A 132 0.85 -10.16 15.81
CA LEU A 132 -0.21 -10.18 16.82
C LEU A 132 -0.75 -8.78 17.14
N ALA A 133 0.13 -7.77 17.21
CA ALA A 133 -0.28 -6.41 17.52
C ALA A 133 -1.12 -5.79 16.39
N MET A 134 -0.71 -5.96 15.13
CA MET A 134 -1.46 -5.50 13.97
C MET A 134 -2.77 -6.27 13.79
N GLY A 135 -2.77 -7.58 14.05
CA GLY A 135 -3.98 -8.40 14.08
C GLY A 135 -5.03 -7.91 15.08
N ARG A 136 -4.64 -7.21 16.15
CA ARG A 136 -5.57 -6.56 17.10
C ARG A 136 -6.10 -5.21 16.60
N LEU A 137 -5.38 -4.53 15.70
CA LEU A 137 -5.77 -3.24 15.15
C LEU A 137 -6.71 -3.37 13.94
N LEU A 138 -6.51 -4.41 13.11
CA LEU A 138 -7.32 -4.65 11.91
C LEU A 138 -8.84 -4.70 12.16
N PRO A 139 -9.36 -5.33 13.23
CA PRO A 139 -10.78 -5.26 13.55
C PRO A 139 -11.29 -3.83 13.80
N GLY A 140 -10.45 -2.96 14.38
CA GLY A 140 -10.76 -1.55 14.57
C GLY A 140 -10.91 -0.82 13.24
N VAL A 141 -10.03 -1.09 12.27
CA VAL A 141 -10.11 -0.54 10.91
C VAL A 141 -11.38 -1.01 10.21
N ALA A 142 -11.69 -2.31 10.29
CA ALA A 142 -12.92 -2.86 9.73
C ALA A 142 -14.17 -2.17 10.30
N LYS A 143 -14.20 -1.91 11.61
CA LYS A 143 -15.29 -1.17 12.26
C LYS A 143 -15.41 0.26 11.72
N LEU A 144 -14.30 0.96 11.50
CA LEU A 144 -14.31 2.30 10.89
C LEU A 144 -14.83 2.29 9.44
N ARG A 145 -14.49 1.25 8.66
CA ARG A 145 -15.03 1.08 7.29
C ARG A 145 -16.54 0.86 7.29
N GLU A 146 -17.03 -0.02 8.16
CA GLU A 146 -18.47 -0.28 8.27
C GLU A 146 -19.25 0.96 8.71
N ARG A 147 -18.69 1.71 9.65
CA ARG A 147 -19.21 3.02 10.09
C ARG A 147 -19.32 4.03 8.94
N LEU A 148 -18.24 4.20 8.18
CA LEU A 148 -18.23 5.08 7.01
C LEU A 148 -19.23 4.63 5.93
N ARG A 149 -19.37 3.32 5.72
CA ARG A 149 -20.34 2.73 4.79
C ARG A 149 -21.78 3.00 5.25
N ALA A 150 -22.05 2.86 6.55
CA ALA A 150 -23.36 3.17 7.12
C ALA A 150 -23.70 4.66 7.00
N ALA A 151 -22.73 5.55 7.28
CA ALA A 151 -22.88 6.99 7.12
C ALA A 151 -23.27 7.37 5.68
N ARG A 152 -22.59 6.77 4.70
CA ARG A 152 -22.90 6.95 3.28
C ARG A 152 -24.29 6.41 2.91
N ALA A 153 -24.64 5.21 3.36
CA ALA A 153 -25.93 4.59 3.04
C ALA A 153 -27.12 5.33 3.68
N GLY A 154 -26.90 6.00 4.81
CA GLY A 154 -27.92 6.78 5.53
C GLY A 154 -28.33 8.07 4.83
N ASN A 155 -27.58 8.56 3.83
CA ASN A 155 -27.84 9.84 3.17
C ASN A 155 -27.85 9.73 1.63
N ARG A 156 -29.05 9.64 1.06
CA ARG A 156 -29.29 9.59 -0.40
C ARG A 156 -28.79 10.83 -1.16
N ALA A 157 -28.70 11.99 -0.49
CA ALA A 157 -28.20 13.20 -1.13
C ALA A 157 -26.67 13.12 -1.31
N VAL A 158 -25.96 12.66 -0.28
CA VAL A 158 -24.53 12.37 -0.34
C VAL A 158 -24.23 11.29 -1.37
N GLU A 159 -25.04 10.23 -1.45
CA GLU A 159 -24.86 9.19 -2.47
C GLU A 159 -24.96 9.74 -3.90
N ARG A 160 -25.97 10.57 -4.18
CA ARG A 160 -26.12 11.23 -5.49
C ARG A 160 -24.95 12.16 -5.81
N ALA A 161 -24.52 12.96 -4.83
CA ALA A 161 -23.37 13.84 -4.97
C ALA A 161 -22.08 13.04 -5.24
N LEU A 162 -21.91 11.91 -4.56
CA LEU A 162 -20.79 11.02 -4.75
C LEU A 162 -20.78 10.38 -6.15
N CYS A 163 -21.95 9.99 -6.69
CA CYS A 163 -22.05 9.59 -8.09
C CYS A 163 -21.59 10.71 -9.04
N ARG A 164 -21.98 11.97 -8.81
CA ARG A 164 -21.53 13.10 -9.64
C ARG A 164 -20.03 13.32 -9.56
N VAL A 165 -19.46 13.26 -8.36
CA VAL A 165 -18.01 13.38 -8.14
C VAL A 165 -17.26 12.27 -8.88
N LEU A 166 -17.69 11.02 -8.73
CA LEU A 166 -17.09 9.88 -9.42
C LEU A 166 -17.23 9.96 -10.94
N MET A 167 -18.38 10.42 -11.45
CA MET A 167 -18.55 10.64 -12.90
C MET A 167 -17.62 11.75 -13.41
N ARG A 168 -17.47 12.84 -12.65
CA ARG A 168 -16.56 13.95 -12.99
C ARG A 168 -15.09 13.50 -13.01
N GLN A 169 -14.70 12.65 -12.08
CA GLN A 169 -13.33 12.09 -12.01
C GLN A 169 -13.10 10.98 -13.04
N GLY A 170 -14.10 10.16 -13.32
CA GLY A 170 -14.01 9.01 -14.24
C GLY A 170 -14.01 9.42 -15.71
N LYS A 171 -14.78 10.45 -16.08
CA LYS A 171 -14.89 10.94 -17.47
C LYS A 171 -13.53 11.21 -18.13
N PRO A 172 -12.61 12.03 -17.56
CA PRO A 172 -11.30 12.29 -18.19
C PRO A 172 -10.42 11.04 -18.28
N LYS A 173 -10.62 10.04 -17.40
CA LYS A 173 -9.89 8.76 -17.46
C LYS A 173 -10.43 7.84 -18.57
N LEU A 174 -11.72 7.95 -18.90
CA LEU A 174 -12.40 7.14 -19.91
C LEU A 174 -12.34 7.76 -21.32
N GLU A 175 -12.20 9.08 -21.44
CA GLU A 175 -12.14 9.77 -22.74
C GLU A 175 -11.07 9.22 -23.70
N PRO A 176 -9.82 8.94 -23.26
CA PRO A 176 -8.82 8.34 -24.15
C PRO A 176 -9.23 6.95 -24.65
N ALA A 177 -9.87 6.15 -23.79
CA ALA A 177 -10.32 4.81 -24.13
C ALA A 177 -11.48 4.87 -25.15
N GLN A 178 -12.43 5.77 -24.95
CA GLN A 178 -13.52 6.02 -25.90
C GLN A 178 -12.98 6.51 -27.25
N ALA A 179 -12.01 7.44 -27.24
CA ALA A 179 -11.38 7.93 -28.46
C ALA A 179 -10.60 6.84 -29.20
N ALA A 180 -9.92 5.94 -28.48
CA ALA A 180 -9.19 4.84 -29.08
C ALA A 180 -10.14 3.78 -29.67
N MET A 181 -11.25 3.47 -28.99
CA MET A 181 -12.29 2.60 -29.53
C MET A 181 -12.96 3.19 -30.77
N ALA A 182 -13.32 4.47 -30.76
CA ALA A 182 -13.90 5.14 -31.93
C ALA A 182 -12.96 5.10 -33.15
N LYS A 183 -11.64 5.19 -32.95
CA LYS A 183 -10.64 5.03 -34.03
C LYS A 183 -10.60 3.61 -34.57
N ALA A 184 -10.70 2.60 -33.71
CA ALA A 184 -10.78 1.20 -34.13
C ALA A 184 -12.05 0.95 -34.95
N GLU A 185 -13.21 1.43 -34.49
CA GLU A 185 -14.48 1.35 -35.22
C GLU A 185 -14.42 2.04 -36.60
N GLN A 186 -13.78 3.21 -36.69
CA GLN A 186 -13.58 3.89 -37.97
C GLN A 186 -12.67 3.11 -38.92
N ALA A 187 -11.60 2.50 -38.40
CA ALA A 187 -10.69 1.67 -39.19
C ALA A 187 -11.38 0.40 -39.71
N GLU A 188 -12.26 -0.21 -38.90
CA GLU A 188 -13.05 -1.39 -39.26
C GLU A 188 -14.26 -1.07 -40.16
N GLY A 189 -14.62 0.22 -40.27
CA GLY A 189 -15.78 0.70 -41.03
C GLY A 189 -15.93 0.14 -42.46
N PRO A 190 -14.87 0.01 -43.28
CA PRO A 190 -14.96 -0.61 -44.60
C PRO A 190 -15.41 -2.07 -44.56
N PHE A 191 -14.90 -2.86 -43.60
CA PHE A 191 -15.28 -4.26 -43.42
C PHE A 191 -16.71 -4.39 -42.87
N LEU A 192 -17.09 -3.55 -41.91
CA LEU A 192 -18.43 -3.54 -41.31
C LEU A 192 -19.54 -3.16 -42.32
N LYS A 193 -19.20 -2.43 -43.37
CA LYS A 193 -20.11 -2.09 -44.47
C LYS A 193 -20.19 -3.17 -45.57
N GLY A 194 -19.52 -4.31 -45.38
CA GLY A 194 -19.51 -5.41 -46.34
C GLY A 194 -18.66 -5.13 -47.59
N ILE A 195 -17.73 -4.19 -47.53
CA ILE A 195 -16.77 -3.94 -48.63
C ILE A 195 -15.65 -4.98 -48.49
N GLU A 196 -15.94 -6.22 -48.87
CA GLU A 196 -15.00 -7.35 -48.76
C GLU A 196 -14.00 -7.40 -49.92
N ILE A 197 -14.33 -6.74 -51.03
CA ILE A 197 -13.50 -6.69 -52.23
C ILE A 197 -12.80 -5.33 -52.30
N LEU A 198 -11.67 -5.23 -51.61
CA LEU A 198 -10.70 -4.15 -51.78
C LEU A 198 -9.59 -4.63 -52.72
N GLU A 199 -8.97 -3.73 -53.47
CA GLU A 199 -7.74 -4.08 -54.19
C GLU A 199 -6.71 -4.64 -53.18
N PRO A 200 -5.91 -5.66 -53.55
CA PRO A 200 -5.04 -6.37 -52.60
C PRO A 200 -4.14 -5.46 -51.76
N ALA A 201 -3.62 -4.37 -52.35
CA ALA A 201 -2.80 -3.37 -51.66
C ALA A 201 -3.60 -2.54 -50.64
N LEU A 202 -4.82 -2.12 -50.99
CA LEU A 202 -5.75 -1.41 -50.11
C LEU A 202 -6.25 -2.31 -48.99
N HIS A 203 -6.50 -3.60 -49.27
CA HIS A 203 -6.89 -4.58 -48.29
C HIS A 203 -5.83 -4.75 -47.19
N GLN A 204 -4.57 -5.01 -47.58
CA GLN A 204 -3.46 -5.15 -46.63
C GLN A 204 -3.24 -3.90 -45.78
N ALA A 205 -3.31 -2.71 -46.40
CA ALA A 205 -3.18 -1.45 -45.67
C ALA A 205 -4.32 -1.23 -44.66
N THR A 206 -5.56 -1.59 -45.04
CA THR A 206 -6.74 -1.46 -44.17
C THR A 206 -6.68 -2.46 -43.00
N VAL A 207 -6.26 -3.70 -43.25
CA VAL A 207 -6.03 -4.71 -42.19
C VAL A 207 -4.96 -4.23 -41.21
N ALA A 208 -3.81 -3.74 -41.71
CA ALA A 208 -2.74 -3.22 -40.85
C ALA A 208 -3.20 -2.02 -40.01
N ALA A 209 -4.01 -1.12 -40.57
CA ALA A 209 -4.60 0.01 -39.84
C ALA A 209 -5.58 -0.45 -38.75
N CYS A 210 -6.41 -1.46 -39.02
CA CYS A 210 -7.31 -2.05 -38.02
C CYS A 210 -6.53 -2.69 -36.86
N GLU A 211 -5.51 -3.49 -37.17
CA GLU A 211 -4.67 -4.13 -36.15
C GLU A 211 -3.94 -3.10 -35.28
N ALA A 212 -3.40 -2.03 -35.88
CA ALA A 212 -2.76 -0.94 -35.16
C ALA A 212 -3.76 -0.18 -34.26
N ALA A 213 -4.97 0.12 -34.76
CA ALA A 213 -5.99 0.79 -33.97
C ALA A 213 -6.50 -0.10 -32.81
N ALA A 214 -6.70 -1.39 -33.05
CA ALA A 214 -7.13 -2.36 -32.05
C ALA A 214 -6.08 -2.57 -30.96
N THR A 215 -4.80 -2.64 -31.32
CA THR A 215 -3.70 -2.77 -30.34
C THR A 215 -3.59 -1.53 -29.44
N GLU A 216 -3.70 -0.32 -30.01
CA GLU A 216 -3.71 0.91 -29.22
C GLU A 216 -4.96 1.00 -28.34
N ALA A 217 -6.15 0.64 -28.83
CA ALA A 217 -7.36 0.57 -28.03
C ALA A 217 -7.23 -0.39 -26.84
N ARG A 218 -6.67 -1.59 -27.06
CA ARG A 218 -6.39 -2.56 -25.98
C ARG A 218 -5.45 -1.99 -24.93
N LYS A 219 -4.38 -1.29 -25.36
CA LYS A 219 -3.41 -0.66 -24.46
C LYS A 219 -4.04 0.46 -23.63
N VAL A 220 -4.85 1.32 -24.25
CA VAL A 220 -5.53 2.42 -23.53
C VAL A 220 -6.61 1.87 -22.60
N MET A 221 -7.35 0.84 -22.99
CA MET A 221 -8.32 0.14 -22.13
C MET A 221 -7.63 -0.52 -20.93
N ALA A 222 -6.47 -1.15 -21.14
CA ALA A 222 -5.68 -1.72 -20.05
C ALA A 222 -5.24 -0.64 -19.05
N LYS A 223 -4.79 0.52 -19.53
CA LYS A 223 -4.45 1.67 -18.68
C LYS A 223 -5.68 2.23 -17.95
N ALA A 224 -6.80 2.39 -18.64
CA ALA A 224 -8.04 2.87 -18.04
C ALA A 224 -8.48 1.93 -16.90
N ARG A 225 -8.42 0.61 -17.13
CA ARG A 225 -8.72 -0.41 -16.10
C ARG A 225 -7.85 -0.25 -14.86
N THR A 226 -6.53 -0.12 -15.01
CA THR A 226 -5.61 0.07 -13.88
C THR A 226 -5.78 1.40 -13.13
N THR A 227 -6.50 2.37 -13.69
CA THR A 227 -6.73 3.69 -13.05
C THR A 227 -8.12 3.85 -12.44
N LEU A 228 -8.99 2.85 -12.66
CA LEU A 228 -10.34 2.75 -12.12
C LEU A 228 -10.47 1.66 -11.05
N GLU A 229 -9.56 0.67 -11.05
CA GLU A 229 -9.28 -0.24 -9.92
C GLU A 229 -8.51 0.49 -8.80
#